data_AF-A0A164PWB2-F1
#
_entry.id   AF-A0A164PWB2-F1
#
_cell.length_a   1.000
_cell.length_b   1.000
_cell.length_c   1.000
_cell.angle_alpha   90.00
_cell.angle_beta   90.00
_cell.angle_gamma   90.00
#
_symmetry.space_group_name_H-M   'P 1'
#
loop_
_entity.id
_entity.type
_entity.pdbx_description
1 polymer ?
#
loop_
_entity_poly.entity_id
_entity_poly.type
_entity_poly.pdbx_seq_one_letter_code
_entity_poly.pdbx_strand_id
1 'polypeptide(L)' 'ACIKGHRSSSCKHNDRELFEVKKKGRPVSQCNHCRELRKTKQVHVRCHCE' A
#
# COMPACT_ATOMS: atom_id res chain seq x y z
N ALA A 1 -0.87 9.02 -20.93
CA ALA A 1 -1.01 8.29 -19.65
C ALA A 1 -0.18 8.98 -18.57
N CYS A 2 -0.77 9.47 -17.46
CA CYS A 2 -0.03 9.95 -16.26
C CYS A 2 -0.91 10.00 -15.01
N ILE A 3 -1.18 8.80 -14.48
CA ILE A 3 -1.76 8.52 -13.15
C ILE A 3 -1.62 7.01 -12.86
N LYS A 4 -1.64 6.18 -13.91
CA LYS A 4 -1.20 4.78 -13.92
C LYS A 4 -0.23 4.57 -15.09
N GLY A 5 0.87 3.86 -14.85
CA GLY A 5 1.70 3.28 -15.91
C GLY A 5 3.00 3.98 -16.30
N HIS A 6 3.34 5.16 -15.77
CA HIS A 6 4.65 5.79 -16.00
C HIS A 6 5.30 6.23 -14.67
N ARG A 7 6.64 6.31 -14.66
CA ARG A 7 7.40 6.82 -13.51
C ARG A 7 7.19 8.33 -13.42
N SER A 8 6.79 8.83 -12.24
CA SER A 8 6.55 10.26 -12.01
C SER A 8 7.74 11.14 -12.39
N SER A 9 8.97 10.63 -12.26
CA SER A 9 10.22 11.29 -12.66
C SER A 9 10.33 11.60 -14.17
N SER A 10 9.51 10.95 -15.00
CA SER A 10 9.49 11.14 -16.46
C SER A 10 8.24 11.87 -16.96
N CYS A 11 7.34 12.27 -16.05
CA CYS A 11 6.14 13.03 -16.38
C CYS A 11 6.48 14.51 -16.58
N LYS A 12 6.18 15.08 -17.75
CA LYS A 12 6.38 16.52 -18.07
C LYS A 12 5.04 17.23 -18.36
N HIS A 13 4.01 16.94 -17.57
CA HIS A 13 2.67 17.45 -17.83
C HIS A 13 2.41 18.63 -16.90
N ASN A 14 2.27 19.84 -17.44
CA ASN A 14 1.93 21.06 -16.66
C ASN A 14 0.47 21.51 -16.84
N ASP A 15 -0.28 20.85 -17.72
CA ASP A 15 -1.61 21.28 -18.18
C ASP A 15 -2.77 20.63 -17.40
N ARG A 16 -2.49 19.84 -16.35
CA ARG A 16 -3.52 18.98 -15.72
C ARG A 16 -3.67 19.25 -14.23
N GLU A 17 -4.91 19.31 -13.81
CA GLU A 17 -5.30 19.50 -12.41
C GLU A 17 -4.72 18.41 -11.51
N LEU A 18 -4.11 18.83 -10.40
CA LEU A 18 -3.52 17.93 -9.41
C LEU A 18 -4.64 17.32 -8.56
N PHE A 19 -4.81 16.01 -8.66
CA PHE A 19 -5.68 15.26 -7.77
C PHE A 19 -4.88 14.70 -6.59
N GLU A 20 -5.46 14.74 -5.37
CA GLU A 20 -4.86 14.09 -4.21
C GLU A 20 -4.85 12.58 -4.40
N VAL A 21 -3.68 12.03 -4.72
CA VAL A 21 -3.50 10.58 -4.83
C VAL A 21 -3.33 10.01 -3.44
N LYS A 22 -4.35 9.29 -2.95
CA LYS A 22 -4.26 8.54 -1.69
C LYS A 22 -3.04 7.63 -1.70
N LYS A 23 -2.38 7.51 -0.54
CA LYS A 23 -1.17 6.69 -0.38
C LYS A 23 -1.39 5.29 -0.95
N LYS A 24 -0.54 4.90 -1.89
CA LYS A 24 -0.52 3.52 -2.40
C LYS A 24 -0.07 2.60 -1.28
N GLY A 25 -0.96 1.73 -0.83
CA GLY A 25 -0.66 0.70 0.14
C GLY A 25 -1.58 -0.49 -0.11
N ARG A 26 -1.02 -1.70 -0.06
CA ARG A 26 -1.84 -2.91 0.02
C ARG A 26 -2.58 -2.83 1.37
N PRO A 27 -3.91 -3.03 1.41
CA PRO A 27 -4.59 -3.17 2.70
C PRO A 27 -3.91 -4.29 3.51
N VAL A 28 -3.87 -4.13 4.83
CA VAL A 28 -3.27 -5.14 5.70
C VAL A 28 -4.05 -6.44 5.55
N SER A 29 -3.38 -7.50 5.09
CA SER A 29 -4.01 -8.80 4.85
C SER A 29 -4.08 -9.67 6.12
N GLN A 30 -3.71 -9.11 7.27
CA GLN A 30 -3.69 -9.80 8.55
C GLN A 30 -4.46 -8.99 9.59
N CYS A 31 -5.17 -9.69 10.48
CA CYS A 31 -5.82 -9.07 11.62
C CYS A 31 -4.78 -8.51 12.61
N ASN A 32 -5.23 -7.62 13.50
CA ASN A 32 -4.37 -6.99 14.50
C ASN A 32 -3.68 -8.01 15.42
N HIS A 33 -4.41 -9.08 15.80
CA HIS A 33 -3.88 -10.14 16.66
C HIS A 33 -2.70 -10.89 16.02
N CYS A 34 -2.85 -11.36 14.78
CA CYS A 34 -1.77 -12.05 14.08
C CYS A 34 -0.57 -11.12 13.78
N ARG A 35 -0.82 -9.83 13.62
CA ARG A 35 0.24 -8.84 13.45
C ARG A 35 1.03 -8.64 14.74
N GLU A 36 0.36 -8.59 15.88
CA GLU A 36 1.01 -8.48 17.19
C GLU A 36 1.83 -9.72 17.51
N LEU A 37 1.31 -10.92 17.22
CA LEU A 37 2.04 -12.18 17.37
C LEU A 37 3.34 -12.22 16.56
N ARG A 38 3.35 -11.69 15.32
CA ARG A 38 4.59 -11.53 14.54
C ARG A 38 5.57 -10.59 15.21
N LYS A 39 5.10 -9.45 15.71
CA LYS A 39 5.97 -8.43 16.29
C LYS A 39 6.55 -8.85 17.65
N THR A 40 5.72 -9.46 18.49
CA THR A 40 6.06 -9.79 19.88
C THR A 40 6.72 -11.16 19.99
N LYS A 41 6.26 -12.14 19.20
CA LYS A 41 6.70 -13.54 19.30
C LYS A 41 7.41 -14.05 18.06
N GLN A 42 7.59 -13.23 17.02
CA GLN A 42 8.24 -13.63 15.75
C GLN A 42 7.56 -14.84 15.08
N VAL A 43 6.24 -14.99 15.28
CA VAL A 43 5.47 -16.12 14.75
C VAL A 43 4.98 -15.81 13.33
N HIS A 44 5.57 -16.44 12.32
CA HIS A 44 5.27 -16.23 10.90
C HIS A 44 4.18 -17.17 10.35
N VAL A 45 3.00 -17.14 10.96
CA VAL A 45 1.85 -17.93 10.46
C VAL A 45 1.00 -17.14 9.46
N ARG A 46 0.30 -17.85 8.58
CA ARG A 46 -0.72 -17.30 7.68
C ARG A 46 -1.97 -16.99 8.52
N CYS A 47 -2.48 -15.76 8.38
CA CYS A 47 -3.69 -15.32 9.07
C CYS A 47 -4.90 -16.04 8.46
N HIS A 48 -5.58 -16.88 9.25
CA HIS A 48 -6.83 -17.57 8.89
C HIS A 48 -8.00 -17.12 9.80
N CYS A 49 -7.86 -15.96 10.44
CA CYS A 49 -8.95 -15.36 11.22
C CYS A 49 -10.06 -14.95 10.25
N GLU A 50 -11.28 -15.38 10.55
CA GLU A 50 -12.52 -14.93 9.91
C GLU A 50 -12.88 -13.51 10.34
#